data_AF-A0A975SYT9-F1
#
_entry.id   AF-A0A975SYT9-F1
#
_cell.length_a   1.000
_cell.length_b   1.000
_cell.length_c   1.000
_cell.angle_alpha   90.00
_cell.angle_beta   90.00
_cell.angle_gamma   90.00
#
_symmetry.space_group_name_H-M   'P 1'
#
loop_
_entity.id
_entity.type
_entity.pdbx_description
1 polymer ?
#
loop_
_entity_poly.entity_id
_entity_poly.type
_entity_poly.pdbx_seq_one_letter_code
_entity_poly.pdbx_strand_id
1 'polypeptide(L)'
;MPFGVHGVFAALPAGVVFALQGFEQAVQLAGEARNPKRDLSRAIIVAMTIGAVLYILLQVVFIGGVDPTDVARSWSSPLGTDPSDYGAWYTLALAVGATWLAVVLIIDAVVSPSGTGVVYVGTSARLTYALGEESELPGALSQTSKKGVPVTSILLAAVVGELCFGPFPSWNRLVGVVTGATALMYAFAPISLAALQARDAERVRSYRMPMPKVLLPTAFVSANLILYWGGFEYTWKIAAALVVGLVIFGIGTQLAQTDVMSMLRPAAWIGPWIAGSVIIGALGRYGVGSHSWLPEWIDLLVVIVFSLVIFYWAISLTMPRDKVEAAIAKDREQIEFEAATA
;
A
#
# COMPACT_ATOMS: atom_id res chain seq x y z
N MET A 1 -26.71 3.54 12.86
CA MET A 1 -25.26 3.74 12.63
C MET A 1 -25.04 5.22 12.37
N PRO A 2 -24.14 5.90 13.10
CA PRO A 2 -23.79 7.28 12.79
C PRO A 2 -23.21 7.36 11.38
N PHE A 3 -23.57 8.39 10.60
CA PHE A 3 -23.07 8.65 9.24
C PHE A 3 -23.37 7.59 8.15
N GLY A 4 -24.21 6.59 8.45
CA GLY A 4 -24.65 5.56 7.51
C GLY A 4 -23.51 4.67 6.99
N VAL A 5 -23.80 3.86 5.97
CA VAL A 5 -22.80 2.96 5.35
C VAL A 5 -21.70 3.76 4.64
N HIS A 6 -22.04 4.95 4.14
CA HIS A 6 -21.08 5.86 3.53
C HIS A 6 -19.94 6.22 4.50
N GLY A 7 -20.26 6.56 5.75
CA GLY A 7 -19.26 6.84 6.79
C GLY A 7 -18.37 5.65 7.13
N VAL A 8 -18.92 4.42 7.11
CA VAL A 8 -18.14 3.19 7.30
C VAL A 8 -17.07 3.05 6.22
N PHE A 9 -17.46 3.20 4.95
CA PHE A 9 -16.52 3.11 3.84
C PHE A 9 -15.50 4.25 3.83
N ALA A 10 -15.90 5.47 4.18
CA ALA A 10 -14.97 6.60 4.29
C ALA A 10 -13.92 6.41 5.41
N ALA A 11 -14.28 5.70 6.49
CA ALA A 11 -13.38 5.41 7.60
C ALA A 11 -12.36 4.29 7.27
N LEU A 12 -12.64 3.42 6.29
CA LEU A 12 -11.75 2.30 5.97
C LEU A 12 -10.33 2.75 5.61
N PRO A 13 -10.12 3.69 4.65
CA PRO A 13 -8.78 4.11 4.27
C PRO A 13 -8.16 5.11 5.25
N ALA A 14 -8.98 5.73 6.11
CA ALA A 14 -8.53 6.71 7.09
C ALA A 14 -7.79 6.11 8.30
N GLY A 15 -7.85 4.78 8.48
CA GLY A 15 -7.12 4.13 9.56
C GLY A 15 -7.20 2.60 9.58
N VAL A 16 -8.32 2.00 9.14
CA VAL A 16 -8.50 0.54 9.21
C VAL A 16 -7.56 -0.19 8.25
N VAL A 17 -7.51 0.25 6.99
CA VAL A 17 -6.59 -0.31 5.99
C VAL A 17 -5.15 -0.02 6.39
N PHE A 18 -4.87 1.21 6.83
CA PHE A 18 -3.54 1.61 7.30
C PHE A 18 -3.02 0.71 8.42
N ALA A 19 -3.86 0.38 9.40
CA ALA A 19 -3.49 -0.48 10.52
C ALA A 19 -3.06 -1.90 10.10
N LEU A 20 -3.54 -2.39 8.95
CA LEU A 20 -3.18 -3.70 8.40
C LEU A 20 -2.06 -3.66 7.36
N GLN A 21 -1.43 -2.50 7.13
CA GLN A 21 -0.27 -2.38 6.25
C GLN A 21 1.03 -2.86 6.93
N GLY A 22 2.09 -3.02 6.14
CA GLY A 22 3.42 -3.40 6.63
C GLY A 22 3.80 -4.86 6.37
N PHE A 23 2.89 -5.68 5.82
CA PHE A 23 3.22 -7.06 5.44
C PHE A 23 4.27 -7.13 4.33
N GLU A 24 4.38 -6.09 3.51
CA GLU A 24 5.36 -6.02 2.41
C GLU A 24 6.81 -5.95 2.90
N GLN A 25 7.04 -5.47 4.13
CA GLN A 25 8.37 -5.40 4.73
C GLN A 25 8.97 -6.82 4.88
N ALA A 26 8.14 -7.81 5.20
CA ALA A 26 8.55 -9.21 5.25
C ALA A 26 8.94 -9.75 3.87
N VAL A 27 8.30 -9.27 2.79
CA VAL A 27 8.63 -9.64 1.41
C VAL A 27 9.96 -9.02 0.99
N GLN A 28 10.19 -7.75 1.32
CA GLN A 28 11.42 -7.04 0.99
C GLN A 28 12.65 -7.64 1.69
N LEU A 29 12.46 -8.26 2.86
CA LEU A 29 13.50 -8.96 3.61
C LEU A 29 13.50 -10.48 3.37
N ALA A 30 12.74 -10.98 2.38
CA ALA A 30 12.61 -12.41 2.15
C ALA A 30 13.95 -13.08 1.77
N GLY A 31 14.88 -12.35 1.15
CA GLY A 31 16.21 -12.86 0.80
C GLY A 31 17.07 -13.24 2.01
N GLU A 32 16.79 -12.66 3.19
CA GLU A 32 17.50 -12.93 4.44
C GLU A 32 16.83 -14.04 5.26
N ALA A 33 15.68 -14.57 4.82
CA ALA A 33 14.99 -15.64 5.53
C ALA A 33 15.72 -16.98 5.35
N ARG A 34 15.76 -17.80 6.41
CA ARG A 34 16.38 -19.13 6.37
C ARG A 34 15.68 -20.07 5.38
N ASN A 35 14.36 -20.01 5.30
CA ASN A 35 13.57 -20.78 4.33
C ASN A 35 12.47 -19.90 3.71
N PRO A 36 12.80 -19.04 2.74
CA PRO A 36 11.86 -18.06 2.19
C PRO A 36 10.64 -18.72 1.55
N LYS A 37 10.81 -19.93 0.99
CA LYS A 37 9.73 -20.67 0.32
C LYS A 37 8.56 -20.96 1.25
N ARG A 38 8.84 -21.26 2.53
CA ARG A 38 7.83 -21.65 3.53
C ARG A 38 7.53 -20.52 4.49
N ASP A 39 8.56 -19.83 4.96
CA ASP A 39 8.44 -18.93 6.10
C ASP A 39 7.80 -17.61 5.69
N LEU A 40 8.07 -17.11 4.47
CA LEU A 40 7.50 -15.85 3.98
C LEU A 40 5.96 -15.89 3.93
N SER A 41 5.39 -16.90 3.26
CA SER A 41 3.93 -17.02 3.11
C SER A 41 3.23 -17.21 4.46
N ARG A 42 3.82 -18.00 5.37
CA ARG A 42 3.30 -18.20 6.72
C ARG A 42 3.40 -16.93 7.55
N ALA A 43 4.53 -16.22 7.50
CA ALA A 43 4.73 -14.99 8.23
C ALA A 43 3.66 -13.95 7.86
N ILE A 44 3.42 -13.75 6.56
CA ILE A 44 2.39 -12.81 6.07
C ILE A 44 1.00 -13.23 6.54
N ILE A 45 0.59 -14.49 6.27
CA ILE A 45 -0.78 -14.94 6.60
C ILE A 45 -1.03 -14.91 8.11
N VAL A 46 -0.07 -15.38 8.92
CA VAL A 46 -0.19 -15.42 10.37
C VAL A 46 -0.19 -14.00 10.95
N ALA A 47 0.72 -13.13 10.52
CA ALA A 47 0.77 -11.75 10.99
C ALA A 47 -0.52 -10.98 10.66
N MET A 48 -1.03 -11.12 9.44
CA MET A 48 -2.29 -10.49 9.02
C MET A 48 -3.50 -11.04 9.78
N THR A 49 -3.55 -12.36 10.00
CA THR A 49 -4.66 -12.98 10.74
C THR A 49 -4.65 -12.54 12.20
N ILE A 50 -3.48 -12.56 12.85
CA ILE A 50 -3.33 -12.11 14.24
C ILE A 50 -3.69 -10.62 14.35
N GLY A 51 -3.16 -9.77 13.46
CA GLY A 51 -3.48 -8.35 13.43
C GLY A 51 -4.96 -8.07 13.26
N ALA A 52 -5.62 -8.75 12.31
CA ALA A 52 -7.06 -8.62 12.09
C ALA A 52 -7.88 -9.02 13.34
N VAL A 53 -7.56 -10.16 13.95
CA VAL A 53 -8.25 -10.61 15.18
C VAL A 53 -8.03 -9.63 16.32
N LEU A 54 -6.78 -9.20 16.54
CA LEU A 54 -6.46 -8.22 17.59
C LEU A 54 -7.19 -6.90 17.39
N TYR A 55 -7.21 -6.36 16.17
CA TYR A 55 -7.93 -5.10 15.90
C TYR A 55 -9.44 -5.24 16.09
N ILE A 56 -10.04 -6.38 15.72
CA ILE A 56 -11.46 -6.65 16.00
C ILE A 56 -11.71 -6.71 17.51
N LEU A 57 -10.88 -7.43 18.25
CA LEU A 57 -10.99 -7.51 19.72
C LEU A 57 -10.83 -6.14 20.37
N LEU A 58 -9.92 -5.31 19.88
CA LEU A 58 -9.78 -3.92 20.33
C LEU A 58 -11.08 -3.13 20.09
N GLN A 59 -11.75 -3.27 18.95
CA GLN A 59 -13.04 -2.60 18.75
C GLN A 59 -14.11 -3.09 19.74
N VAL A 60 -14.16 -4.40 20.02
CA VAL A 60 -15.09 -4.99 21.00
C VAL A 60 -14.83 -4.44 22.41
N VAL A 61 -13.56 -4.39 22.82
CA VAL A 61 -13.16 -3.83 24.13
C VAL A 61 -13.47 -2.34 24.21
N PHE A 62 -13.22 -1.58 23.14
CA PHE A 62 -13.50 -0.16 23.10
C PHE A 62 -15.00 0.10 23.29
N ILE A 63 -15.85 -0.56 22.51
CA ILE A 63 -17.31 -0.43 22.62
C ILE A 63 -17.80 -0.89 24.00
N GLY A 64 -17.21 -1.95 24.56
CA GLY A 64 -17.56 -2.46 25.89
C GLY A 64 -17.09 -1.58 27.05
N GLY A 65 -16.06 -0.76 26.86
CA GLY A 65 -15.52 0.13 27.89
C GLY A 65 -16.18 1.52 27.93
N VAL A 66 -16.92 1.88 26.89
CA VAL A 66 -17.59 3.18 26.78
C VAL A 66 -18.92 3.17 27.57
N ASP A 67 -19.23 4.27 28.27
CA ASP A 67 -20.52 4.43 28.96
C ASP A 67 -21.68 4.56 27.94
N PRO A 68 -22.72 3.69 28.02
CA PRO A 68 -23.86 3.75 27.10
C PRO A 68 -24.57 5.11 27.08
N THR A 69 -24.55 5.85 28.20
CA THR A 69 -25.21 7.15 28.31
C THR A 69 -24.49 8.25 27.53
N ASP A 70 -23.16 8.16 27.39
CA ASP A 70 -22.38 9.13 26.62
C ASP A 70 -22.57 8.93 25.11
N VAL A 71 -22.61 7.68 24.65
CA VAL A 71 -22.93 7.34 23.26
C VAL A 71 -24.38 7.70 22.91
N ALA A 72 -25.30 7.53 23.86
CA ALA A 72 -26.70 7.92 23.68
C ALA A 72 -26.88 9.44 23.54
N ARG A 73 -26.01 10.25 24.18
CA ARG A 73 -26.02 11.71 24.04
C ARG A 73 -25.43 12.15 22.71
N SER A 74 -24.24 11.66 22.34
CA SER A 74 -23.65 11.96 21.04
C SER A 74 -22.59 10.96 20.60
N TRP A 75 -22.66 10.53 19.34
CA TRP A 75 -21.60 9.77 18.67
C TRP A 75 -20.36 10.61 18.36
N SER A 76 -20.42 11.95 18.47
CA SER A 76 -19.26 12.82 18.26
C SER A 76 -18.24 12.75 19.38
N SER A 77 -18.70 12.43 20.60
CA SER A 77 -17.87 12.40 21.81
C SER A 77 -18.24 11.15 22.62
N PRO A 78 -17.94 9.94 22.10
CA PRO A 78 -18.40 8.68 22.68
C PRO A 78 -17.85 8.44 24.10
N LEU A 79 -16.78 9.14 24.50
CA LEU A 79 -16.17 9.05 25.82
C LEU A 79 -16.72 10.09 26.81
N GLY A 80 -17.80 10.80 26.48
CA GLY A 80 -18.41 11.84 27.32
C GLY A 80 -17.64 13.18 27.32
N THR A 81 -16.36 13.14 26.95
CA THR A 81 -15.51 14.29 26.66
C THR A 81 -14.91 14.16 25.27
N ASP A 82 -14.35 15.26 24.74
CA ASP A 82 -13.48 15.16 23.58
C ASP A 82 -12.28 14.26 23.94
N PRO A 83 -11.88 13.34 23.04
CA PRO A 83 -10.68 12.53 23.25
C PRO A 83 -9.50 13.45 23.53
N SER A 84 -8.72 13.13 24.57
CA SER A 84 -7.48 13.87 24.85
C SER A 84 -6.57 13.86 23.63
N ASP A 85 -5.65 14.84 23.54
CA ASP A 85 -4.61 14.87 22.49
C ASP A 85 -3.77 13.58 22.44
N TYR A 86 -3.74 12.80 23.52
CA TYR A 86 -3.07 11.50 23.62
C TYR A 86 -3.88 10.31 23.06
N GLY A 87 -5.07 10.56 22.50
CA GLY A 87 -5.89 9.57 21.81
C GLY A 87 -7.00 8.91 22.64
N ALA A 88 -7.94 8.27 21.94
CA ALA A 88 -9.16 7.71 22.53
C ALA A 88 -8.89 6.58 23.53
N TRP A 89 -7.87 5.74 23.28
CA TRP A 89 -7.50 4.64 24.17
C TRP A 89 -6.91 5.12 25.50
N TYR A 90 -6.12 6.19 25.46
CA TYR A 90 -5.60 6.82 26.67
C TYR A 90 -6.74 7.42 27.52
N THR A 91 -7.66 8.14 26.87
CA THR A 91 -8.84 8.71 27.54
C THR A 91 -9.70 7.61 28.16
N LEU A 92 -9.96 6.53 27.42
CA LEU A 92 -10.73 5.38 27.91
C LEU A 92 -10.05 4.71 29.12
N ALA A 93 -8.73 4.49 29.06
CA ALA A 93 -7.98 3.90 30.16
C ALA A 93 -8.10 4.72 31.46
N LEU A 94 -8.07 6.06 31.37
CA LEU A 94 -8.30 6.92 32.52
C LEU A 94 -9.75 6.87 33.02
N ALA A 95 -10.73 6.86 32.09
CA ALA A 95 -12.14 6.83 32.43
C ALA A 95 -12.53 5.57 33.23
N VAL A 96 -11.92 4.42 32.91
CA VAL A 96 -12.13 3.16 33.65
C VAL A 96 -11.21 2.99 34.88
N GLY A 97 -10.42 4.01 35.23
CA GLY A 97 -9.50 3.99 36.38
C GLY A 97 -8.22 3.16 36.17
N ALA A 98 -7.92 2.75 34.94
CA ALA A 98 -6.74 1.98 34.58
C ALA A 98 -5.53 2.89 34.24
N THR A 99 -5.11 3.73 35.20
CA THR A 99 -4.00 4.68 34.99
C THR A 99 -2.69 4.01 34.60
N TRP A 100 -2.43 2.79 35.08
CA TRP A 100 -1.26 2.01 34.67
C TRP A 100 -1.26 1.74 33.16
N LEU A 101 -2.43 1.47 32.58
CA LEU A 101 -2.59 1.22 31.15
C LEU A 101 -2.38 2.51 30.36
N ALA A 102 -2.88 3.64 30.87
CA ALA A 102 -2.67 4.95 30.25
C ALA A 102 -1.16 5.30 30.13
N VAL A 103 -0.37 5.00 31.17
CA VAL A 103 1.10 5.18 31.13
C VAL A 103 1.74 4.25 30.10
N VAL A 104 1.34 2.97 30.07
CA VAL A 104 1.84 2.00 29.09
C VAL A 104 1.54 2.46 27.66
N LEU A 105 0.33 2.98 27.40
CA LEU A 105 -0.06 3.49 26.08
C LEU A 105 0.79 4.69 25.63
N ILE A 106 1.16 5.59 26.53
CA ILE A 106 2.06 6.72 26.19
C ILE A 106 3.46 6.21 25.85
N ILE A 107 3.99 5.25 26.61
CA ILE A 107 5.30 4.65 26.32
C ILE A 107 5.26 3.93 24.97
N ASP A 108 4.21 3.15 24.72
CA ASP A 108 4.00 2.44 23.46
C ASP A 108 3.88 3.40 22.26
N ALA A 109 3.18 4.52 22.42
CA ALA A 109 3.06 5.56 21.39
C ALA A 109 4.41 6.17 20.96
N VAL A 110 5.48 6.00 21.75
CA VAL A 110 6.84 6.36 21.36
C VAL A 110 7.61 5.15 20.83
N VAL A 111 7.59 4.04 21.56
CA VAL A 111 8.42 2.86 21.26
C VAL A 111 7.98 2.15 19.98
N SER A 112 6.67 1.94 19.81
CA SER A 112 6.13 1.18 18.68
C SER A 112 6.35 1.89 17.33
N PRO A 113 5.98 3.18 17.16
CA PRO A 113 6.29 3.90 15.92
C PRO A 113 7.79 4.03 15.63
N SER A 114 8.64 4.12 16.66
CA SER A 114 10.10 4.14 16.47
C SER A 114 10.59 2.85 15.81
N GLY A 115 10.08 1.69 16.25
CA GLY A 115 10.39 0.40 15.65
C GLY A 115 9.95 0.34 14.18
N THR A 116 8.72 0.75 13.89
CA THR A 116 8.22 0.84 12.51
C THR A 116 9.08 1.77 11.66
N GLY A 117 9.46 2.94 12.18
CA GLY A 117 10.33 3.90 11.49
C GLY A 117 11.67 3.30 11.08
N VAL A 118 12.33 2.56 11.99
CA VAL A 118 13.61 1.88 11.69
C VAL A 118 13.44 0.85 10.57
N VAL A 119 12.36 0.05 10.59
CA VAL A 119 12.07 -0.93 9.54
C VAL A 119 11.89 -0.24 8.18
N TYR A 120 11.04 0.79 8.11
CA TYR A 120 10.75 1.51 6.87
C TYR A 120 11.95 2.27 6.31
N VAL A 121 12.79 2.86 7.16
CA VAL A 121 14.06 3.48 6.71
C VAL A 121 14.98 2.42 6.11
N GLY A 122 15.12 1.27 6.77
CA GLY A 122 15.96 0.17 6.29
C GLY A 122 15.50 -0.37 4.93
N THR A 123 14.20 -0.57 4.74
CA THR A 123 13.67 -1.12 3.49
C THR A 123 13.60 -0.10 2.35
N SER A 124 13.23 1.15 2.63
CA SER A 124 13.21 2.22 1.63
C SER A 124 14.60 2.50 1.07
N ALA A 125 15.62 2.41 1.92
CA ALA A 125 17.01 2.60 1.50
C ALA A 125 17.50 1.45 0.60
N ARG A 126 17.09 0.20 0.89
CA ARG A 126 17.39 -0.97 0.04
C ARG A 126 16.68 -0.91 -1.30
N LEU A 127 15.41 -0.50 -1.32
CA LEU A 127 14.64 -0.35 -2.56
C LEU A 127 15.28 0.70 -3.48
N THR A 128 15.59 1.87 -2.92
CA THR A 128 16.21 2.97 -3.67
C THR A 128 17.63 2.61 -4.14
N TYR A 129 18.38 1.85 -3.32
CA TYR A 129 19.69 1.31 -3.69
C TYR A 129 19.59 0.37 -4.90
N ALA A 130 18.67 -0.60 -4.86
CA ALA A 130 18.46 -1.55 -5.96
C ALA A 130 18.06 -0.85 -7.27
N LEU A 131 17.21 0.17 -7.18
CA LEU A 131 16.85 1.01 -8.33
C LEU A 131 18.04 1.80 -8.89
N GLY A 132 18.99 2.19 -8.04
CA GLY A 132 20.23 2.83 -8.47
C GLY A 132 21.19 1.85 -9.17
N GLU A 133 21.22 0.60 -8.73
CA GLU A 133 22.07 -0.45 -9.33
C GLU A 133 21.58 -0.84 -10.72
N GLU A 134 20.26 -0.96 -10.89
CA GLU A 134 19.61 -1.20 -12.19
C GLU A 134 19.64 0.02 -13.13
N SER A 135 20.33 1.11 -12.74
CA SER A 135 20.43 2.37 -13.51
C SER A 135 19.09 3.05 -13.84
N GLU A 136 18.02 2.69 -13.13
CA GLU A 136 16.70 3.30 -13.23
C GLU A 136 16.63 4.64 -12.47
N LEU A 137 17.48 4.81 -11.45
CA LEU A 137 17.69 6.04 -10.71
C LEU A 137 19.17 6.48 -10.76
N PRO A 138 19.51 7.73 -10.40
CA PRO A 138 20.90 8.19 -10.41
C PRO A 138 21.83 7.28 -9.59
N GLY A 139 22.96 6.85 -10.17
CA GLY A 139 23.92 5.94 -9.54
C GLY A 139 24.56 6.44 -8.23
N ALA A 140 24.30 7.67 -7.81
CA ALA A 140 24.63 8.12 -6.45
C ALA A 140 23.85 7.37 -5.36
N LEU A 141 22.70 6.78 -5.71
CA LEU A 141 21.82 6.03 -4.80
C LEU A 141 22.26 4.58 -4.60
N SER A 142 23.06 4.01 -5.51
CA SER A 142 23.73 2.72 -5.32
C SER A 142 25.05 2.84 -4.57
N GLN A 143 25.45 4.03 -4.09
CA GLN A 143 26.66 4.17 -3.29
C GLN A 143 26.40 3.81 -1.82
N THR A 144 27.18 2.86 -1.31
CA THR A 144 27.20 2.53 0.12
C THR A 144 28.41 3.13 0.81
N SER A 145 28.25 3.52 2.06
CA SER A 145 29.37 3.87 2.95
C SER A 145 30.29 2.66 3.19
N LYS A 146 31.45 2.88 3.81
CA LYS A 146 32.40 1.81 4.21
C LYS A 146 31.78 0.69 5.06
N LYS A 147 30.62 0.94 5.69
CA LYS A 147 29.88 -0.03 6.52
C LYS A 147 28.70 -0.68 5.77
N GLY A 148 28.59 -0.50 4.45
CA GLY A 148 27.49 -1.04 3.64
C GLY A 148 26.17 -0.27 3.77
N VAL A 149 26.18 0.92 4.39
CA VAL A 149 24.94 1.72 4.59
C VAL A 149 24.74 2.70 3.42
N PRO A 150 23.60 2.66 2.71
CA PRO A 150 23.28 3.58 1.59
C PRO A 150 22.78 4.95 2.11
N VAL A 151 23.72 5.79 2.57
CA VAL A 151 23.41 7.08 3.22
C VAL A 151 22.66 8.03 2.29
N THR A 152 23.02 8.09 1.00
CA THR A 152 22.37 8.96 0.01
C THR A 152 20.88 8.65 -0.12
N SER A 153 20.52 7.35 -0.13
CA SER A 153 19.13 6.88 -0.20
C SER A 153 18.34 7.22 1.06
N ILE A 154 18.98 7.13 2.24
CA ILE A 154 18.36 7.52 3.51
C ILE A 154 18.08 9.03 3.53
N LEU A 155 19.06 9.85 3.12
CA LEU A 155 18.90 11.31 3.05
C LEU A 155 17.83 11.72 2.05
N LEU A 156 17.77 11.06 0.88
CA LEU A 156 16.72 11.29 -0.09
C LEU A 156 15.34 10.98 0.50
N ALA A 157 15.18 9.82 1.15
CA ALA A 157 13.93 9.46 1.80
C ALA A 157 13.52 10.46 2.89
N ALA A 158 14.48 10.96 3.68
CA ALA A 158 14.23 11.99 4.69
C ALA A 158 13.78 13.32 4.06
N VAL A 159 14.45 13.80 3.02
CA VAL A 159 14.08 15.04 2.32
C VAL A 159 12.70 14.91 1.68
N VAL A 160 12.43 13.81 0.98
CA VAL A 160 11.13 13.55 0.36
C VAL A 160 10.02 13.46 1.42
N GLY A 161 10.28 12.74 2.52
CA GLY A 161 9.36 12.64 3.65
C GLY A 161 9.04 14.00 4.27
N GLU A 162 10.05 14.85 4.46
CA GLU A 162 9.88 16.20 5.00
C GLU A 162 9.04 17.08 4.07
N LEU A 163 9.32 17.02 2.75
CA LEU A 163 8.56 17.74 1.74
C LEU A 163 7.08 17.32 1.69
N CYS A 164 6.75 16.07 2.05
CA CYS A 164 5.37 15.61 2.12
C CYS A 164 4.54 16.28 3.23
N PHE A 165 5.15 16.86 4.27
CA PHE A 165 4.40 17.64 5.28
C PHE A 165 3.77 18.91 4.71
N GLY A 166 4.33 19.48 3.63
CA GLY A 166 3.78 20.66 2.96
C GLY A 166 2.36 20.45 2.41
N PRO A 167 2.15 19.55 1.43
CA PRO A 167 0.84 19.27 0.87
C PRO A 167 -0.10 18.50 1.82
N PHE A 168 0.44 17.86 2.87
CA PHE A 168 -0.30 17.03 3.83
C PHE A 168 0.02 17.40 5.29
N PRO A 169 -0.46 18.56 5.78
CA PRO A 169 -0.01 19.16 7.05
C PRO A 169 -0.62 18.50 8.30
N SER A 170 -1.16 17.28 8.22
CA SER A 170 -1.76 16.59 9.36
C SER A 170 -1.59 15.08 9.24
N TRP A 171 -1.49 14.41 10.39
CA TRP A 171 -1.39 12.95 10.46
C TRP A 171 -2.48 12.23 9.67
N ASN A 172 -3.74 12.63 9.83
CA ASN A 172 -4.87 12.00 9.13
C ASN A 172 -4.78 12.12 7.60
N ARG A 173 -4.28 13.26 7.09
CA ARG A 173 -4.05 13.44 5.64
C ARG A 173 -2.89 12.58 5.15
N LEU A 174 -1.81 12.46 5.92
CA LEU A 174 -0.69 11.57 5.60
C LEU A 174 -1.15 10.12 5.54
N VAL A 175 -1.91 9.65 6.54
CA VAL A 175 -2.48 8.29 6.56
C VAL A 175 -3.34 8.03 5.33
N GLY A 176 -4.21 8.98 4.95
CA GLY A 176 -5.05 8.85 3.75
C GLY A 176 -4.23 8.71 2.45
N VAL A 177 -3.19 9.53 2.29
CA VAL A 177 -2.33 9.51 1.09
C VAL A 177 -1.46 8.27 1.05
N VAL A 178 -0.82 7.90 2.17
CA VAL A 178 -0.03 6.68 2.29
C VAL A 178 -0.91 5.47 1.98
N THR A 179 -2.14 5.43 2.51
CA THR A 179 -3.07 4.34 2.23
C THR A 179 -3.45 4.26 0.77
N GLY A 180 -3.75 5.40 0.13
CA GLY A 180 -4.03 5.44 -1.30
C GLY A 180 -2.83 5.03 -2.17
N ALA A 181 -1.63 5.50 -1.83
CA ALA A 181 -0.39 5.17 -2.55
C ALA A 181 -0.08 3.67 -2.44
N THR A 182 -0.23 3.10 -1.24
CA THR A 182 -0.08 1.66 -1.00
C THR A 182 -1.15 0.86 -1.73
N ALA A 183 -2.41 1.34 -1.78
CA ALA A 183 -3.46 0.69 -2.56
C ALA A 183 -3.13 0.66 -4.06
N LEU A 184 -2.59 1.76 -4.60
CA LEU A 184 -2.11 1.83 -5.98
C LEU A 184 -0.99 0.81 -6.23
N MET A 185 -0.02 0.72 -5.33
CA MET A 185 1.03 -0.31 -5.37
C MET A 185 0.45 -1.74 -5.35
N TYR A 186 -0.52 -2.01 -4.47
CA TYR A 186 -1.18 -3.30 -4.38
C TYR A 186 -1.98 -3.65 -5.63
N ALA A 187 -2.46 -2.67 -6.40
CA ALA A 187 -3.18 -2.91 -7.64
C ALA A 187 -2.28 -3.51 -8.74
N PHE A 188 -0.97 -3.23 -8.72
CA PHE A 188 -0.04 -3.85 -9.68
C PHE A 188 0.21 -5.34 -9.39
N ALA A 189 0.26 -5.74 -8.11
CA ALA A 189 0.57 -7.11 -7.71
C ALA A 189 -0.34 -8.20 -8.35
N PRO A 190 -1.68 -8.12 -8.33
CA PRO A 190 -2.53 -9.13 -8.94
C PRO A 190 -2.44 -9.15 -10.46
N ILE A 191 -2.20 -8.01 -11.12
CA ILE A 191 -2.00 -7.96 -12.58
C ILE A 191 -0.69 -8.64 -12.93
N SER A 192 0.41 -8.31 -12.24
CA SER A 192 1.72 -8.93 -12.46
C SER A 192 1.68 -10.44 -12.21
N LEU A 193 1.03 -10.89 -11.15
CA LEU A 193 0.88 -12.32 -10.88
C LEU A 193 -0.02 -13.01 -11.92
N ALA A 194 -1.13 -12.39 -12.35
CA ALA A 194 -1.99 -12.95 -13.39
C ALA A 194 -1.25 -13.07 -14.74
N ALA A 195 -0.47 -12.05 -15.09
CA ALA A 195 0.38 -12.04 -16.27
C ALA A 195 1.42 -13.17 -16.23
N LEU A 196 2.14 -13.31 -15.10
CA LEU A 196 3.10 -14.39 -14.89
C LEU A 196 2.43 -15.76 -14.93
N GLN A 197 1.23 -15.92 -14.35
CA GLN A 197 0.53 -17.20 -14.41
C GLN A 197 0.09 -17.60 -15.82
N ALA A 198 -0.19 -16.63 -16.69
CA ALA A 198 -0.58 -16.88 -18.08
C ALA A 198 0.62 -17.19 -19.00
N ARG A 199 1.78 -16.60 -18.72
CA ARG A 199 2.98 -16.70 -19.57
C ARG A 199 3.99 -17.73 -19.06
N ASP A 200 4.16 -17.84 -17.75
CA ASP A 200 5.07 -18.77 -17.07
C ASP A 200 4.29 -19.71 -16.13
N ALA A 201 3.47 -20.57 -16.75
CA ALA A 201 2.60 -21.50 -16.04
C ALA A 201 3.37 -22.67 -15.42
N GLU A 202 4.51 -23.06 -16.01
CA GLU A 202 5.26 -24.28 -15.67
C GLU A 202 6.25 -24.09 -14.52
N ARG A 203 6.60 -22.83 -14.16
CA ARG A 203 7.50 -22.55 -13.04
C ARG A 203 7.07 -23.25 -11.76
N VAL A 204 8.03 -23.88 -11.09
CA VAL A 204 7.85 -24.43 -9.74
C VAL A 204 7.59 -23.28 -8.76
N ARG A 205 6.37 -23.22 -8.22
CA ARG A 205 5.95 -22.18 -7.28
C ARG A 205 6.09 -22.66 -5.85
N SER A 206 6.79 -21.87 -5.02
CA SER A 206 6.89 -22.09 -3.57
C SER A 206 5.52 -22.00 -2.87
N TYR A 207 4.65 -21.12 -3.36
CA TYR A 207 3.28 -20.96 -2.89
C TYR A 207 2.31 -21.02 -4.06
N ARG A 208 1.25 -21.83 -3.92
CA ARG A 208 0.15 -21.92 -4.89
C ARG A 208 -1.07 -21.24 -4.28
N MET A 209 -1.46 -20.11 -4.86
CA MET A 209 -2.64 -19.37 -4.45
C MET A 209 -3.92 -20.20 -4.69
N PRO A 210 -4.84 -20.29 -3.73
CA PRO A 210 -6.14 -20.89 -3.96
C PRO A 210 -6.97 -20.03 -4.93
N MET A 211 -7.69 -20.64 -5.87
CA MET A 211 -8.66 -19.95 -6.75
C MET A 211 -8.15 -18.64 -7.40
N PRO A 212 -7.01 -18.66 -8.15
CA PRO A 212 -6.41 -17.44 -8.70
C PRO A 212 -7.34 -16.66 -9.63
N LYS A 213 -8.24 -17.33 -10.36
CA LYS A 213 -9.24 -16.70 -11.24
C LYS A 213 -10.25 -15.82 -10.50
N VAL A 214 -10.42 -16.02 -9.20
CA VAL A 214 -11.33 -15.22 -8.35
C VAL A 214 -10.50 -14.23 -7.52
N LEU A 215 -9.46 -14.71 -6.83
CA LEU A 215 -8.72 -13.88 -5.89
C LEU A 215 -7.92 -12.75 -6.56
N LEU A 216 -7.38 -12.95 -7.77
CA LEU A 216 -6.61 -11.90 -8.46
C LEU A 216 -7.49 -10.74 -8.93
N PRO A 217 -8.61 -10.97 -9.65
CA PRO A 217 -9.54 -9.88 -9.96
C PRO A 217 -10.09 -9.20 -8.70
N THR A 218 -10.46 -9.96 -7.66
CA THR A 218 -11.00 -9.34 -6.43
C THR A 218 -9.96 -8.51 -5.71
N ALA A 219 -8.69 -8.94 -5.67
CA ALA A 219 -7.61 -8.14 -5.08
C ALA A 219 -7.42 -6.82 -5.82
N PHE A 220 -7.49 -6.84 -7.16
CA PHE A 220 -7.44 -5.62 -7.96
C PHE A 220 -8.65 -4.69 -7.69
N VAL A 221 -9.85 -5.26 -7.63
CA VAL A 221 -11.07 -4.51 -7.29
C VAL A 221 -10.96 -3.90 -5.88
N SER A 222 -10.50 -4.66 -4.89
CA SER A 222 -10.32 -4.17 -3.52
C SER A 222 -9.33 -3.02 -3.43
N ALA A 223 -8.20 -3.09 -4.15
CA ALA A 223 -7.24 -2.00 -4.22
C ALA A 223 -7.88 -0.71 -4.78
N ASN A 224 -8.68 -0.83 -5.85
CA ASN A 224 -9.39 0.30 -6.44
C ASN A 224 -10.50 0.87 -5.54
N LEU A 225 -11.20 0.02 -4.80
CA LEU A 225 -12.20 0.47 -3.82
C LEU A 225 -11.55 1.23 -2.66
N ILE A 226 -10.41 0.76 -2.15
CA ILE A 226 -9.64 1.47 -1.13
C ILE A 226 -9.21 2.86 -1.64
N LEU A 227 -8.69 2.93 -2.88
CA LEU A 227 -8.33 4.20 -3.51
C LEU A 227 -9.55 5.12 -3.65
N TYR A 228 -10.68 4.58 -4.10
CA TYR A 228 -11.94 5.33 -4.27
C TYR A 228 -12.46 5.90 -2.95
N TRP A 229 -12.52 5.08 -1.90
CA TRP A 229 -12.96 5.52 -0.57
C TRP A 229 -12.01 6.51 0.08
N GLY A 230 -10.72 6.50 -0.28
CA GLY A 230 -9.75 7.49 0.16
C GLY A 230 -10.18 8.90 -0.27
N GLY A 231 -10.86 8.99 -1.40
CA GLY A 231 -11.53 10.18 -1.87
C GLY A 231 -10.74 10.93 -2.94
N PHE A 232 -11.47 11.76 -3.68
CA PHE A 232 -10.98 12.41 -4.89
C PHE A 232 -9.67 13.19 -4.67
N GLU A 233 -9.58 13.96 -3.57
CA GLU A 233 -8.39 14.78 -3.27
C GLU A 233 -7.10 13.97 -3.26
N TYR A 234 -7.10 12.77 -2.68
CA TYR A 234 -5.90 11.93 -2.65
C TYR A 234 -5.69 11.23 -3.98
N THR A 235 -6.76 10.76 -4.62
CA THR A 235 -6.68 10.06 -5.91
C THR A 235 -6.02 10.90 -6.98
N TRP A 236 -6.38 12.18 -7.15
CA TRP A 236 -5.75 13.02 -8.17
C TRP A 236 -4.31 13.39 -7.83
N LYS A 237 -3.97 13.59 -6.54
CA LYS A 237 -2.59 13.88 -6.10
C LYS A 237 -1.68 12.68 -6.34
N ILE A 238 -2.15 11.48 -6.01
CA ILE A 238 -1.44 10.23 -6.24
C ILE A 238 -1.30 9.96 -7.75
N ALA A 239 -2.36 10.20 -8.53
CA ALA A 239 -2.30 10.10 -9.99
C ALA A 239 -1.25 11.05 -10.60
N ALA A 240 -1.21 12.30 -10.15
CA ALA A 240 -0.20 13.26 -10.58
C ALA A 240 1.22 12.81 -10.19
N ALA A 241 1.41 12.33 -8.97
CA ALA A 241 2.69 11.78 -8.51
C ALA A 241 3.14 10.57 -9.36
N LEU A 242 2.20 9.70 -9.75
CA LEU A 242 2.50 8.57 -10.64
C LEU A 242 2.89 9.04 -12.04
N VAL A 243 2.23 10.07 -12.59
CA VAL A 243 2.62 10.65 -13.88
C VAL A 243 4.06 11.21 -13.80
N VAL A 244 4.40 11.90 -12.71
CA VAL A 244 5.78 12.34 -12.46
C VAL A 244 6.73 11.15 -12.39
N GLY A 245 6.37 10.09 -11.67
CA GLY A 245 7.14 8.84 -11.61
C GLY A 245 7.36 8.19 -12.98
N LEU A 246 6.34 8.16 -13.84
CA LEU A 246 6.44 7.67 -15.21
C LEU A 246 7.34 8.54 -16.09
N VAL A 247 7.33 9.87 -15.88
CA VAL A 247 8.26 10.79 -16.58
C VAL A 247 9.69 10.53 -16.14
N ILE A 248 9.95 10.39 -14.83
CA ILE A 248 11.28 10.05 -14.30
C ILE A 248 11.75 8.70 -14.86
N PHE A 249 10.89 7.69 -14.87
CA PHE A 249 11.18 6.38 -15.48
C PHE A 249 11.46 6.51 -16.98
N GLY A 250 10.70 7.33 -17.71
CA GLY A 250 10.96 7.60 -19.13
C GLY A 250 12.32 8.25 -19.39
N ILE A 251 12.80 9.10 -18.49
CA ILE A 251 14.14 9.69 -18.56
C ILE A 251 15.20 8.63 -18.20
N GLY A 252 14.98 7.85 -17.15
CA GLY A 252 15.88 6.77 -16.70
C GLY A 252 16.10 5.72 -17.78
N THR A 253 15.03 5.25 -18.41
CA THR A 253 15.11 4.27 -19.51
C THR A 253 15.86 4.78 -20.76
N GLN A 254 15.78 6.09 -21.06
CA GLN A 254 16.60 6.69 -22.13
C GLN A 254 18.09 6.73 -21.77
N LEU A 255 18.42 6.92 -20.49
CA LEU A 255 19.79 6.92 -20.00
C LEU A 255 20.36 5.49 -19.94
N ALA A 256 19.54 4.50 -19.57
CA ALA A 256 19.91 3.09 -19.43
C ALA A 256 19.86 2.28 -20.74
N GLN A 257 19.43 2.89 -21.86
CA GLN A 257 19.25 2.23 -23.17
C GLN A 257 18.33 0.98 -23.13
N THR A 258 17.36 0.97 -22.22
CA THR A 258 16.39 -0.12 -22.08
C THR A 258 15.45 -0.13 -23.30
N ASP A 259 14.99 -1.31 -23.76
CA ASP A 259 14.02 -1.43 -24.86
C ASP A 259 12.61 -0.98 -24.41
N VAL A 260 12.42 0.34 -24.31
CA VAL A 260 11.16 0.98 -23.92
C VAL A 260 10.01 0.56 -24.84
N MET A 261 10.30 0.32 -26.12
CA MET A 261 9.28 -0.02 -27.12
C MET A 261 8.61 -1.36 -26.80
N SER A 262 9.35 -2.30 -26.22
CA SER A 262 8.79 -3.57 -25.73
C SER A 262 7.87 -3.42 -24.51
N MET A 263 8.01 -2.33 -23.74
CA MET A 263 7.29 -2.08 -22.48
C MET A 263 6.02 -1.25 -22.66
N LEU A 264 5.89 -0.49 -23.77
CA LEU A 264 4.74 0.39 -24.01
C LEU A 264 3.40 -0.36 -24.08
N ARG A 265 3.36 -1.51 -24.75
CA ARG A 265 2.12 -2.29 -24.90
C ARG A 265 1.64 -2.87 -23.56
N PRO A 266 2.49 -3.57 -22.77
CA PRO A 266 2.12 -4.03 -21.43
C PRO A 266 1.76 -2.91 -20.45
N ALA A 267 2.29 -1.70 -20.62
CA ALA A 267 2.01 -0.55 -19.76
C ALA A 267 0.78 0.27 -20.19
N ALA A 268 0.22 0.02 -21.39
CA ALA A 268 -0.82 0.88 -21.98
C ALA A 268 -2.11 0.95 -21.15
N TRP A 269 -2.38 -0.03 -20.28
CA TRP A 269 -3.54 -0.02 -19.38
C TRP A 269 -3.43 0.99 -18.24
N ILE A 270 -2.20 1.37 -17.84
CA ILE A 270 -1.96 2.24 -16.68
C ILE A 270 -2.58 3.62 -16.91
N GLY A 271 -2.44 4.19 -18.11
CA GLY A 271 -2.99 5.52 -18.44
C GLY A 271 -4.51 5.58 -18.27
N PRO A 272 -5.30 4.75 -18.98
CA PRO A 272 -6.76 4.72 -18.84
C PRO A 272 -7.22 4.30 -17.44
N TRP A 273 -6.47 3.43 -16.76
CA TRP A 273 -6.77 3.05 -15.38
C TRP A 273 -6.70 4.25 -14.44
N ILE A 274 -5.63 5.04 -14.52
CA ILE A 274 -5.41 6.21 -13.66
C ILE A 274 -6.39 7.32 -14.03
N ALA A 275 -6.54 7.64 -15.32
CA ALA A 275 -7.49 8.63 -15.78
C ALA A 275 -8.92 8.27 -15.37
N GLY A 276 -9.32 7.01 -15.56
CA GLY A 276 -10.63 6.52 -15.14
C GLY A 276 -10.83 6.56 -13.62
N SER A 277 -9.80 6.24 -12.83
CA SER A 277 -9.86 6.33 -11.37
C SER A 277 -10.06 7.77 -10.88
N VAL A 278 -9.39 8.74 -11.52
CA VAL A 278 -9.57 10.18 -11.23
C VAL A 278 -10.96 10.65 -11.63
N ILE A 279 -11.46 10.25 -12.82
CA ILE A 279 -12.80 10.62 -13.30
C ILE A 279 -13.87 10.02 -12.38
N ILE A 280 -13.78 8.74 -12.04
CA ILE A 280 -14.73 8.08 -11.14
C ILE A 280 -14.68 8.70 -9.75
N GLY A 281 -13.48 9.05 -9.25
CA GLY A 281 -13.33 9.81 -8.01
C GLY A 281 -14.03 11.18 -8.06
N ALA A 282 -13.87 11.92 -9.17
CA ALA A 282 -14.48 13.24 -9.35
C ALA A 282 -16.01 13.17 -9.44
N LEU A 283 -16.55 12.15 -10.11
CA LEU A 283 -17.99 11.90 -10.25
C LEU A 283 -18.61 11.24 -9.01
N GLY A 284 -17.75 10.65 -8.17
CA GLY A 284 -18.09 9.88 -7.00
C GLY A 284 -18.52 10.73 -5.80
N ARG A 285 -18.57 10.08 -4.64
CA ARG A 285 -19.12 10.64 -3.40
C ARG A 285 -18.07 10.87 -2.30
N TYR A 286 -16.85 10.36 -2.49
CA TYR A 286 -15.82 10.35 -1.46
C TYR A 286 -14.79 11.45 -1.70
N GLY A 287 -14.46 12.18 -0.63
CA GLY A 287 -13.43 13.22 -0.62
C GLY A 287 -13.88 14.60 -1.09
N VAL A 288 -13.08 15.59 -0.75
CA VAL A 288 -13.29 17.00 -1.11
C VAL A 288 -13.12 17.20 -2.61
N GLY A 289 -14.04 17.92 -3.25
CA GLY A 289 -14.04 18.17 -4.70
C GLY A 289 -14.76 17.10 -5.53
N SER A 290 -15.36 16.10 -4.90
CA SER A 290 -16.24 15.15 -5.57
C SER A 290 -17.63 15.77 -5.83
N HIS A 291 -18.20 15.51 -7.00
CA HIS A 291 -19.46 16.13 -7.45
C HIS A 291 -20.70 15.36 -7.00
N SER A 292 -20.54 14.14 -6.47
CA SER A 292 -21.64 13.27 -6.01
C SER A 292 -22.71 13.02 -7.07
N TRP A 293 -22.32 12.95 -8.35
CA TRP A 293 -23.22 12.67 -9.46
C TRP A 293 -23.63 11.20 -9.54
N LEU A 294 -22.76 10.30 -9.08
CA LEU A 294 -23.06 8.88 -9.02
C LEU A 294 -23.96 8.57 -7.80
N PRO A 295 -25.11 7.92 -8.00
CA PRO A 295 -25.98 7.50 -6.90
C PRO A 295 -25.30 6.50 -5.96
N GLU A 296 -25.85 6.37 -4.76
CA GLU A 296 -25.38 5.36 -3.78
C GLU A 296 -25.38 3.97 -4.39
N TRP A 297 -24.34 3.20 -4.10
CA TRP A 297 -24.13 1.82 -4.56
C TRP A 297 -23.78 1.71 -6.04
N ILE A 298 -24.31 2.60 -6.88
CA ILE A 298 -23.97 2.68 -8.30
C ILE A 298 -22.51 3.10 -8.46
N ASP A 299 -22.04 4.03 -7.62
CA ASP A 299 -20.64 4.41 -7.56
C ASP A 299 -19.70 3.22 -7.32
N LEU A 300 -20.01 2.36 -6.34
CA LEU A 300 -19.24 1.15 -6.06
C LEU A 300 -19.29 0.17 -7.22
N LEU A 301 -20.47 -0.02 -7.82
CA LEU A 301 -20.63 -0.89 -8.98
C LEU A 301 -19.81 -0.39 -10.17
N VAL A 302 -19.78 0.93 -10.41
CA VAL A 302 -18.95 1.56 -11.44
C VAL A 302 -17.47 1.27 -11.18
N VAL A 303 -16.98 1.43 -9.95
CA VAL A 303 -15.59 1.11 -9.58
C VAL A 303 -15.29 -0.37 -9.82
N ILE A 304 -16.18 -1.28 -9.41
CA ILE A 304 -16.01 -2.73 -9.58
C ILE A 304 -15.95 -3.10 -11.07
N VAL A 305 -16.92 -2.66 -11.86
CA VAL A 305 -17.00 -2.95 -13.30
C VAL A 305 -15.79 -2.37 -14.02
N PHE A 306 -15.45 -1.10 -13.75
CA PHE A 306 -14.26 -0.46 -14.31
C PHE A 306 -12.99 -1.25 -13.98
N SER A 307 -12.82 -1.64 -12.72
CA SER A 307 -11.65 -2.41 -12.27
C SER A 307 -11.56 -3.76 -12.98
N LEU A 308 -12.66 -4.48 -13.14
CA LEU A 308 -12.68 -5.76 -13.85
C LEU A 308 -12.34 -5.59 -15.33
N VAL A 309 -12.89 -4.57 -15.99
CA VAL A 309 -12.57 -4.26 -17.40
C VAL A 309 -11.07 -3.98 -17.56
N ILE A 310 -10.52 -3.11 -16.72
CA ILE A 310 -9.08 -2.80 -16.74
C ILE A 310 -8.24 -4.05 -16.44
N PHE A 311 -8.62 -4.87 -15.47
CA PHE A 311 -7.87 -6.07 -15.10
C PHE A 311 -7.76 -7.06 -16.27
N TYR A 312 -8.87 -7.39 -16.92
CA TYR A 312 -8.86 -8.30 -18.06
C TYR A 312 -8.17 -7.67 -19.28
N TRP A 313 -8.31 -6.36 -19.48
CA TRP A 313 -7.61 -5.66 -20.55
C TRP A 313 -6.09 -5.66 -20.33
N ALA A 314 -5.62 -5.39 -19.11
CA ALA A 314 -4.21 -5.45 -18.73
C ALA A 314 -3.60 -6.84 -19.01
N ILE A 315 -4.32 -7.91 -18.66
CA ILE A 315 -3.87 -9.30 -18.94
C ILE A 315 -3.78 -9.56 -20.46
N SER A 316 -4.69 -9.00 -21.26
CA SER A 316 -4.66 -9.14 -22.72
C SER A 316 -3.45 -8.45 -23.38
N LEU A 317 -2.86 -7.46 -22.69
CA LEU A 317 -1.71 -6.68 -23.16
C LEU A 317 -0.35 -7.27 -22.74
N THR A 318 -0.35 -8.40 -22.02
CA THR A 318 0.86 -9.04 -21.53
C THR A 318 1.85 -9.41 -22.63
N MET A 319 3.14 -9.36 -22.29
CA MET A 319 4.22 -9.67 -23.23
C MET A 319 4.07 -11.08 -23.84
N PRO A 320 4.50 -11.28 -25.09
CA PRO A 320 4.65 -12.60 -25.71
C PRO A 320 5.53 -13.54 -24.87
N ARG A 321 5.27 -14.86 -24.93
CA ARG A 321 5.97 -15.86 -24.09
C ARG A 321 7.47 -15.89 -24.33
N ASP A 322 7.89 -15.78 -25.58
CA ASP A 322 9.28 -15.71 -26.02
C ASP A 322 10.05 -14.57 -25.35
N LYS A 323 9.47 -13.37 -25.28
CA LYS A 323 10.10 -12.23 -24.59
C LYS A 323 10.15 -12.42 -23.08
N VAL A 324 9.11 -13.04 -22.50
CA VAL A 324 9.08 -13.34 -21.06
C VAL A 324 10.13 -14.38 -20.69
N GLU A 325 10.27 -15.44 -21.49
CA GLU A 325 11.31 -16.46 -21.32
C GLU A 325 12.71 -15.88 -21.46
N ALA A 326 12.93 -15.01 -22.46
CA ALA A 326 14.22 -14.32 -22.64
C ALA A 326 14.56 -13.41 -21.45
N ALA A 327 13.58 -12.66 -20.92
CA ALA A 327 13.78 -11.83 -19.73
C ALA A 327 14.10 -12.69 -18.49
N ILE A 328 13.36 -13.78 -18.28
CA ILE A 328 13.62 -14.73 -17.19
C ILE A 328 15.02 -15.36 -17.30
N ALA A 329 15.45 -15.70 -18.51
CA ALA A 329 16.77 -16.29 -18.75
C ALA A 329 17.89 -15.31 -18.43
N LYS A 330 17.74 -14.03 -18.81
CA LYS A 330 18.67 -12.95 -18.47
C LYS A 330 18.82 -12.81 -16.95
N ASP A 331 17.72 -12.81 -16.21
CA ASP A 331 17.73 -12.68 -14.75
C ASP A 331 18.28 -13.94 -14.05
N ARG A 332 18.11 -15.12 -14.66
CA ARG A 332 18.64 -16.38 -14.10
C ARG A 332 20.16 -16.37 -14.02
N GLU A 333 20.85 -15.86 -15.04
CA GLU A 333 22.31 -15.76 -15.02
C GLU A 333 22.80 -14.84 -13.89
N GLN A 334 22.09 -13.74 -13.63
CA GLN A 334 22.41 -12.81 -12.54
C GLN A 334 22.19 -13.45 -11.15
N ILE A 335 21.08 -14.17 -10.97
CA ILE A 335 20.78 -14.90 -9.72
C ILE A 335 21.80 -16.02 -9.46
N GLU A 336 22.21 -16.76 -10.49
CA GLU A 336 23.20 -17.84 -10.38
C GLU A 336 24.61 -17.28 -10.10
N PHE A 337 24.97 -16.14 -10.68
CA PHE A 337 26.22 -15.43 -10.41
C PHE A 337 26.31 -14.90 -8.96
N GLU A 338 25.24 -14.28 -8.46
CA GLU A 338 25.14 -13.81 -7.07
C GLU A 338 25.20 -14.98 -6.07
N ALA A 339 24.54 -16.10 -6.37
CA ALA A 339 24.58 -17.30 -5.54
C ALA A 339 25.95 -17.99 -5.52
N ALA A 340 26.76 -17.83 -6.57
CA ALA A 340 28.12 -18.37 -6.65
C ALA A 340 29.16 -17.49 -5.95
N THR A 341 28.83 -16.22 -5.67
CA THR A 341 29.73 -15.23 -5.05
C THR A 341 29.41 -14.92 -3.59
N ALA A 342 28.26 -15.38 -3.09
CA ALA A 342 27.83 -15.34 -1.68
C ALA A 342 28.30 -16.55 -0.85
#